data_AF-W5JU39-F1
#
_entry.id   AF-W5JU39-F1
#
_cell.length_a   1.000
_cell.length_b   1.000
_cell.length_c   1.000
_cell.angle_alpha   90.00
_cell.angle_beta   90.00
_cell.angle_gamma   90.00
#
_symmetry.space_group_name_H-M   'P 1'
#
loop_
_entity.id
_entity.type
_entity.pdbx_description
1 polymer ?
#
loop_
_entity_poly.entity_id
_entity_poly.type
_entity_poly.pdbx_seq_one_letter_code
_entity_poly.pdbx_strand_id
1 'polypeptide(L)'
;MAPSSLKSCKPLAVVLLGLLLLGGTCGDPFFGNNYVIPQGARLGTAANTVVRNLDAAQTQIRSFLINPTASVFLAAGATALREYVGNTTVVLGQVYREIAQVATDRVTAPAVVFTRLSLALNNVRQWDQNLTQSLTVLNQSFNYDANNNTAGYFEQWKSAIGQNVQQLARVLELLRGAVSPIVGEPLNTQQFLQVISANGTLQELLDTVEAAVRITTDYSGSVTRVVAAVRAANDFQSRALSQIRTNQGFINTAVDRYSAASNASFGRFLAAADSLVTHLKDTNQSFVFRWPLLFSDSVREKLDLLNNSINHLTGNILLRTINVANELDSNQRLFKTGPNALGYVQEEANLLTRILLDVLQGENYCATGFITPFNALPTQVNGLIATCLADQTVLESQGSAQLVSTANNFLRPYVTSVYGRLNICFQQPFESMTECLDNIVETIDFRAQFFLLDLASQLFFERVQEELAYCNSRVLDFVRNSGLRVSCDIRREIPA
;
A
#
# COMPACT_ATOMS: atom_id res chain seq x y z
N MET A 1 18.13 77.29 87.77
CA MET A 1 18.60 75.98 87.29
C MET A 1 19.13 76.17 85.87
N ALA A 2 20.43 75.98 85.68
CA ALA A 2 21.09 75.95 84.36
C ALA A 2 20.83 74.58 83.69
N PRO A 3 21.18 74.34 82.39
CA PRO A 3 21.61 75.27 81.33
C PRO A 3 21.08 74.95 79.89
N SER A 4 21.45 75.81 78.92
CA SER A 4 21.91 75.52 77.51
C SER A 4 20.96 74.82 76.49
N SER A 5 20.95 75.04 75.17
CA SER A 5 21.89 75.66 74.23
C SER A 5 21.27 75.73 72.80
N LEU A 6 21.50 76.85 72.09
CA LEU A 6 21.82 77.04 70.65
C LEU A 6 20.89 76.58 69.48
N LYS A 7 20.43 77.63 68.74
CA LYS A 7 20.48 77.92 67.28
C LYS A 7 19.87 76.98 66.20
N SER A 8 19.10 77.57 65.29
CA SER A 8 19.20 77.42 63.80
C SER A 8 18.18 78.34 63.09
N CYS A 9 18.56 79.41 62.37
CA CYS A 9 18.89 79.52 60.93
C CYS A 9 17.88 78.90 59.92
N LYS A 10 17.16 79.79 59.19
CA LYS A 10 16.56 79.56 57.85
C LYS A 10 17.68 79.47 56.77
N PRO A 11 17.46 79.18 55.45
CA PRO A 11 16.20 78.92 54.71
C PRO A 11 16.27 77.76 53.66
N LEU A 12 15.10 77.36 53.17
CA LEU A 12 14.64 76.98 51.80
C LEU A 12 15.57 76.64 50.60
N ALA A 13 16.90 76.54 50.71
CA ALA A 13 17.81 76.28 49.58
C ALA A 13 18.27 74.81 49.45
N VAL A 14 17.87 73.93 50.37
CA VAL A 14 18.33 72.52 50.41
C VAL A 14 17.45 71.58 49.57
N VAL A 15 16.22 71.98 49.23
CA VAL A 15 15.28 71.09 48.52
C VAL A 15 15.59 70.98 47.01
N LEU A 16 16.22 71.99 46.40
CA LEU A 16 16.61 71.92 44.98
C LEU A 16 18.00 71.29 44.75
N LEU A 17 18.85 71.16 45.78
CA LEU A 17 20.15 70.49 45.66
C LEU A 17 20.07 68.97 45.95
N GLY A 18 18.99 68.51 46.60
CA GLY A 18 18.78 67.09 46.93
C GLY A 18 18.25 66.22 45.77
N LEU A 19 17.73 66.82 44.70
CA LEU A 19 17.20 66.10 43.53
C LEU A 19 18.23 65.88 42.40
N LEU A 20 19.43 66.48 42.50
CA LEU A 20 20.54 66.30 41.56
C LEU A 20 21.63 65.31 42.05
N LEU A 21 21.48 64.74 43.25
CA LEU A 21 22.40 63.73 43.82
C LEU A 21 21.84 62.29 43.77
N LEU A 22 20.75 62.05 43.04
CA LEU A 22 20.19 60.71 42.77
C LEU A 22 20.69 60.07 41.47
N GLY A 23 21.73 60.62 40.84
CA GLY A 23 22.41 60.03 39.68
C GLY A 23 23.83 59.65 40.03
N GLY A 24 24.07 58.37 40.36
CA GLY A 24 25.42 57.83 40.52
C GLY A 24 25.77 57.39 41.93
N THR A 25 25.08 56.36 42.43
CA THR A 25 25.72 55.43 43.35
C THR A 25 26.13 54.21 42.54
N CYS A 26 27.42 54.13 42.21
CA CYS A 26 28.11 52.86 41.99
C CYS A 26 27.84 51.98 43.21
N GLY A 27 26.86 51.07 43.07
CA GLY A 27 26.67 50.00 44.03
C GLY A 27 27.81 49.01 43.86
N ASP A 28 28.44 48.65 44.98
CA ASP A 28 29.53 47.67 45.07
C ASP A 28 29.26 46.42 44.22
N PRO A 29 30.21 45.96 43.38
CA PRO A 29 30.01 44.79 42.53
C PRO A 29 30.10 43.44 43.29
N PHE A 30 30.19 43.44 44.62
CA PHE A 30 30.60 42.25 45.38
C PHE A 30 29.49 41.48 46.13
N PHE A 31 28.25 41.97 46.21
CA PHE A 31 27.18 41.29 46.95
C PHE A 31 26.03 40.71 46.10
N GLY A 32 26.14 40.70 44.77
CA GLY A 32 25.17 40.09 43.85
C GLY A 32 25.37 38.59 43.54
N ASN A 33 26.33 37.93 44.18
CA ASN A 33 26.84 36.62 43.76
C ASN A 33 25.88 35.42 43.91
N ASN A 34 24.72 35.57 44.58
CA ASN A 34 23.84 34.42 44.85
C ASN A 34 22.75 34.15 43.79
N TYR A 35 22.49 35.06 42.84
CA TYR A 35 21.43 34.87 41.83
C TYR A 35 21.92 34.51 40.42
N VAL A 36 23.20 34.72 40.12
CA VAL A 36 23.76 34.50 38.76
C VAL A 36 24.32 33.07 38.57
N ILE A 37 24.81 32.44 39.65
CA ILE A 37 25.26 31.04 39.64
C ILE A 37 24.12 30.04 39.33
N PRO A 38 22.89 30.20 39.86
CA PRO A 38 21.77 29.31 39.55
C PRO A 38 21.27 29.40 38.10
N GLN A 39 21.26 30.59 37.49
CA GLN A 39 20.69 30.80 36.14
C GLN A 39 21.59 30.23 35.04
N GLY A 40 22.91 30.41 35.14
CA GLY A 40 23.87 29.78 34.20
C GLY A 40 23.85 28.24 34.31
N ALA A 41 23.78 27.69 35.52
CA ALA A 41 23.66 26.25 35.71
C ALA A 41 22.33 25.69 35.14
N ARG A 42 21.21 26.42 35.30
CA ARG A 42 19.92 26.08 34.69
C ARG A 42 19.96 26.13 33.17
N LEU A 43 20.52 27.18 32.59
CA LEU A 43 20.68 27.32 31.13
C LEU A 43 21.50 26.16 30.55
N GLY A 44 22.65 25.86 31.17
CA GLY A 44 23.47 24.72 30.76
C GLY A 44 22.75 23.39 30.89
N THR A 45 21.94 23.20 31.95
CA THR A 45 21.14 21.99 32.13
C THR A 45 20.05 21.87 31.07
N ALA A 46 19.33 22.95 30.78
CA ALA A 46 18.28 22.99 29.76
C ALA A 46 18.84 22.72 28.37
N ALA A 47 19.93 23.38 27.99
CA ALA A 47 20.62 23.15 26.72
C ALA A 47 21.11 21.70 26.57
N ASN A 48 21.68 21.11 27.63
CA ASN A 48 22.04 19.70 27.64
C ASN A 48 20.83 18.77 27.51
N THR A 49 19.68 19.11 28.09
CA THR A 49 18.43 18.35 27.91
C THR A 49 17.98 18.37 26.45
N VAL A 50 18.06 19.52 25.77
CA VAL A 50 17.75 19.62 24.33
C VAL A 50 18.64 18.67 23.51
N VAL A 51 19.95 18.68 23.77
CA VAL A 51 20.91 17.77 23.10
C VAL A 51 20.55 16.31 23.37
N ARG A 52 20.24 15.95 24.63
CA ARG A 52 19.82 14.58 24.98
C ARG A 52 18.55 14.15 24.27
N ASN A 53 17.55 15.03 24.14
CA ASN A 53 16.31 14.74 23.43
C ASN A 53 16.56 14.45 21.93
N LEU A 54 17.41 15.26 21.30
CA LEU A 54 17.81 15.09 19.89
C LEU A 54 18.65 13.83 19.67
N ASP A 55 19.58 13.53 20.58
CA ASP A 55 20.40 12.32 20.56
C ASP A 55 19.55 11.07 20.81
N ALA A 56 18.51 11.16 21.66
CA ALA A 56 17.54 10.10 21.87
C ALA A 56 16.75 9.81 20.59
N ALA A 57 16.25 10.85 19.90
CA ALA A 57 15.55 10.68 18.62
C ALA A 57 16.45 10.03 17.54
N GLN A 58 17.71 10.45 17.45
CA GLN A 58 18.68 9.86 16.54
C GLN A 58 19.00 8.40 16.90
N THR A 59 19.12 8.11 18.20
CA THR A 59 19.32 6.75 18.68
C THR A 59 18.15 5.85 18.30
N GLN A 60 16.90 6.31 18.44
CA GLN A 60 15.71 5.55 18.04
C GLN A 60 15.77 5.12 16.57
N ILE A 61 16.16 6.04 15.68
CA ILE A 61 16.31 5.73 14.26
C ILE A 61 17.45 4.77 14.00
N ARG A 62 18.63 5.01 14.57
CA ARG A 62 19.81 4.17 14.29
C ARG A 62 19.64 2.75 14.82
N SER A 63 19.02 2.60 15.99
CA SER A 63 18.89 1.31 16.66
C SER A 63 17.68 0.51 16.20
N PHE A 64 16.56 1.17 15.84
CA PHE A 64 15.30 0.48 15.58
C PHE A 64 14.75 0.66 14.17
N LEU A 65 15.16 1.70 13.44
CA LEU A 65 14.79 1.87 12.04
C LEU A 65 15.85 1.21 11.14
N ILE A 66 15.92 -0.12 11.17
CA ILE A 66 16.71 -0.91 10.22
C ILE A 66 15.99 -0.86 8.85
N ASN A 67 16.73 -0.80 7.74
CA ASN A 67 16.17 -0.62 6.39
C ASN A 67 14.94 -1.52 6.16
N PRO A 68 13.71 -0.99 6.16
CA PRO A 68 12.54 -1.80 5.91
C PRO A 68 12.59 -2.29 4.47
N THR A 69 12.36 -3.59 4.29
CA THR A 69 12.48 -4.28 2.99
C THR A 69 11.14 -4.69 2.41
N ALA A 70 10.06 -4.56 3.18
CA ALA A 70 8.74 -5.03 2.77
C ALA A 70 8.11 -4.21 1.64
N SER A 71 8.50 -2.94 1.47
CA SER A 71 8.08 -2.13 0.34
C SER A 71 9.07 -1.02 -0.01
N VAL A 72 9.06 -0.59 -1.28
CA VAL A 72 9.92 0.50 -1.77
C VAL A 72 9.58 1.83 -1.08
N PHE A 73 8.30 2.11 -0.86
CA PHE A 73 7.88 3.35 -0.19
C PHE A 73 8.28 3.38 1.28
N LEU A 74 8.21 2.25 2.01
CA LEU A 74 8.70 2.19 3.39
C LEU A 74 10.21 2.42 3.45
N ALA A 75 10.97 1.82 2.52
CA ALA A 75 12.42 2.01 2.43
C ALA A 75 12.79 3.48 2.17
N ALA A 76 12.11 4.12 1.22
CA ALA A 76 12.30 5.52 0.87
C ALA A 76 11.95 6.44 2.06
N GLY A 77 10.78 6.27 2.65
CA GLY A 77 10.34 7.07 3.80
C GLY A 77 11.21 6.86 5.05
N ALA A 78 11.66 5.64 5.32
CA ALA A 78 12.59 5.37 6.41
C ALA A 78 13.92 6.09 6.19
N THR A 79 14.44 6.09 4.96
CA THR A 79 15.68 6.80 4.60
C THR A 79 15.52 8.31 4.78
N ALA A 80 14.43 8.88 4.27
CA ALA A 80 14.11 10.28 4.44
C ALA A 80 13.94 10.67 5.92
N LEU A 81 13.36 9.80 6.74
CA LEU A 81 13.26 10.02 8.19
C LEU A 81 14.66 10.03 8.84
N ARG A 82 15.58 9.15 8.43
CA ARG A 82 16.96 9.16 8.96
C ARG A 82 17.70 10.43 8.61
N GLU A 83 17.56 10.91 7.38
CA GLU A 83 18.16 12.15 6.93
C GLU A 83 17.57 13.36 7.66
N TYR A 84 16.25 13.41 7.80
CA TYR A 84 15.54 14.47 8.50
C TYR A 84 16.03 14.59 9.95
N VAL A 85 15.98 13.49 10.71
CA VAL A 85 16.40 13.50 12.12
C VAL A 85 17.91 13.64 12.25
N GLY A 86 18.69 13.00 11.38
CA GLY A 86 20.15 13.12 11.37
C GLY A 86 20.62 14.56 11.18
N ASN A 87 20.10 15.27 10.19
CA ASN A 87 20.42 16.68 9.95
C ASN A 87 19.98 17.55 11.13
N THR A 88 18.78 17.29 11.68
CA THR A 88 18.23 18.03 12.82
C THR A 88 19.10 17.87 14.06
N THR A 89 19.47 16.64 14.44
CA THR A 89 20.32 16.35 15.59
C THR A 89 21.73 16.93 15.43
N VAL A 90 22.33 16.86 14.23
CA VAL A 90 23.68 17.40 14.01
C VAL A 90 23.70 18.92 14.11
N VAL A 91 22.82 19.62 13.39
CA VAL A 91 22.87 21.08 13.31
C VAL A 91 22.39 21.72 14.60
N LEU A 92 21.22 21.32 15.11
CA LEU A 92 20.69 21.89 16.35
C LEU A 92 21.46 21.43 17.56
N GLY A 93 21.90 20.16 17.59
CA GLY A 93 22.74 19.66 18.68
C GLY A 93 24.01 20.48 18.83
N GLN A 94 24.63 20.94 17.73
CA GLN A 94 25.78 21.83 17.80
C GLN A 94 25.41 23.18 18.44
N VAL A 95 24.31 23.81 18.04
CA VAL A 95 23.85 25.09 18.60
C VAL A 95 23.68 24.99 20.13
N TYR A 96 22.97 23.97 20.60
CA TYR A 96 22.72 23.80 22.04
C TYR A 96 23.93 23.33 22.84
N ARG A 97 24.87 22.58 22.23
CA ARG A 97 26.16 22.28 22.86
C ARG A 97 26.99 23.54 23.08
N GLU A 98 27.04 24.43 22.10
CA GLU A 98 27.72 25.73 22.25
C GLU A 98 27.07 26.57 23.35
N ILE A 99 25.73 26.63 23.42
CA ILE A 99 25.00 27.31 24.51
C ILE A 99 25.34 26.73 25.88
N ALA A 100 25.37 25.40 26.01
CA ALA A 100 25.74 24.73 27.25
C ALA A 100 27.18 25.05 27.67
N GLN A 101 28.10 25.15 26.70
CA GLN A 101 29.48 25.59 26.94
C GLN A 101 29.51 27.04 27.42
N VAL A 102 28.81 27.98 26.76
CA VAL A 102 28.72 29.39 27.19
C VAL A 102 28.26 29.51 28.64
N ALA A 103 27.29 28.69 29.03
CA ALA A 103 26.68 28.72 30.36
C ALA A 103 27.60 28.23 31.48
N THR A 104 28.66 27.47 31.15
CA THR A 104 29.51 26.77 32.12
C THR A 104 31.00 27.14 32.03
N ASP A 105 31.45 27.67 30.91
CA ASP A 105 32.84 28.03 30.66
C ASP A 105 33.25 29.25 31.49
N ARG A 106 34.36 29.14 32.21
CA ARG A 106 34.87 30.19 33.13
C ARG A 106 36.16 30.83 32.62
N VAL A 107 36.72 30.33 31.53
CA VAL A 107 38.13 30.56 31.16
C VAL A 107 38.26 31.13 29.75
N THR A 108 37.31 30.85 28.87
CA THR A 108 37.37 31.28 27.47
C THR A 108 36.86 32.71 27.28
N ALA A 109 37.57 33.49 26.45
CA ALA A 109 37.18 34.86 26.14
C ALA A 109 35.77 34.91 25.50
N PRO A 110 34.86 35.78 25.97
CA PRO A 110 33.49 35.87 25.46
C PRO A 110 33.40 36.00 23.92
N ALA A 111 34.30 36.78 23.31
CA ALA A 111 34.32 36.98 21.85
C ALA A 111 34.50 35.67 21.05
N VAL A 112 35.31 34.73 21.54
CA VAL A 112 35.53 33.43 20.90
C VAL A 112 34.25 32.59 20.96
N VAL A 113 33.57 32.64 22.10
CA VAL A 113 32.34 31.91 22.36
C VAL A 113 31.19 32.41 21.47
N PHE A 114 30.98 33.73 21.35
CA PHE A 114 29.97 34.29 20.43
C PHE A 114 30.28 34.00 18.97
N THR A 115 31.55 33.94 18.59
CA THR A 115 31.95 33.61 17.21
C THR A 115 31.55 32.16 16.87
N ARG A 116 31.82 31.19 17.76
CA ARG A 116 31.40 29.79 17.56
C ARG A 116 29.88 29.64 17.49
N LEU A 117 29.17 30.36 18.35
CA LEU A 117 27.71 30.31 18.40
C LEU A 117 27.07 30.94 17.16
N SER A 118 27.63 32.04 16.65
CA SER A 118 27.23 32.65 15.38
C SER A 118 27.49 31.71 14.19
N LEU A 119 28.63 31.02 14.16
CA LEU A 119 28.92 30.00 13.14
C LEU A 119 27.93 28.83 13.22
N ALA A 120 27.58 28.36 14.42
CA ALA A 120 26.59 27.31 14.61
C ALA A 120 25.19 27.73 14.12
N LEU A 121 24.78 28.99 14.36
CA LEU A 121 23.52 29.54 13.88
C LEU A 121 23.47 29.69 12.35
N ASN A 122 24.59 30.00 11.69
CA ASN A 122 24.64 30.08 10.23
C ASN A 122 24.29 28.75 9.55
N ASN A 123 24.61 27.62 10.17
CA ASN A 123 24.28 26.29 9.65
C ASN A 123 22.76 25.99 9.68
N VAL A 124 21.98 26.71 10.49
CA VAL A 124 20.52 26.54 10.60
C VAL A 124 19.82 26.88 9.29
N ARG A 125 20.34 27.84 8.51
CA ARG A 125 19.77 28.19 7.21
C ARG A 125 19.89 27.05 6.20
N GLN A 126 21.02 26.35 6.21
CA GLN A 126 21.23 25.17 5.36
C GLN A 126 20.40 23.97 5.84
N TRP A 127 20.26 23.79 7.16
CA TRP A 127 19.36 22.81 7.75
C TRP A 127 17.92 22.97 7.24
N ASP A 128 17.38 24.19 7.27
CA ASP A 128 16.02 24.47 6.83
C ASP A 128 15.78 24.08 5.35
N GLN A 129 16.74 24.38 4.48
CA GLN A 129 16.69 24.02 3.06
C GLN A 129 16.73 22.49 2.87
N ASN A 130 17.66 21.81 3.54
CA ASN A 130 17.87 20.37 3.41
C ASN A 130 16.64 19.57 3.89
N LEU A 131 15.97 20.02 4.95
CA LEU A 131 14.78 19.32 5.46
C LEU A 131 13.60 19.33 4.48
N THR A 132 13.51 20.32 3.59
CA THR A 132 12.42 20.41 2.61
C THR A 132 12.40 19.21 1.66
N GLN A 133 13.59 18.71 1.27
CA GLN A 133 13.70 17.54 0.41
C GLN A 133 13.26 16.26 1.15
N SER A 134 13.73 16.06 2.38
CA SER A 134 13.31 14.91 3.20
C SER A 134 11.81 14.92 3.49
N LEU A 135 11.22 16.10 3.76
CA LEU A 135 9.77 16.25 3.97
C LEU A 135 8.96 15.88 2.72
N THR A 136 9.46 16.22 1.53
CA THR A 136 8.80 15.86 0.26
C THR A 136 8.75 14.33 0.11
N VAL A 137 9.85 13.64 0.40
CA VAL A 137 9.89 12.16 0.33
C VAL A 137 9.02 11.53 1.40
N LEU A 138 9.01 12.07 2.63
CA LEU A 138 8.12 11.62 3.72
C LEU A 138 6.65 11.77 3.32
N ASN A 139 6.28 12.88 2.69
CA ASN A 139 4.94 13.10 2.17
C ASN A 139 4.57 12.03 1.15
N GLN A 140 5.40 11.79 0.14
CA GLN A 140 5.12 10.76 -0.88
C GLN A 140 5.09 9.33 -0.32
N SER A 141 5.87 9.06 0.72
CA SER A 141 6.10 7.70 1.23
C SER A 141 5.15 7.28 2.34
N PHE A 142 4.90 8.18 3.30
CA PHE A 142 4.17 7.85 4.53
C PHE A 142 2.72 8.32 4.54
N ASN A 143 2.38 9.26 3.66
CA ASN A 143 1.00 9.70 3.51
C ASN A 143 0.26 8.82 2.48
N TYR A 144 -1.08 8.82 2.56
CA TYR A 144 -1.96 8.12 1.62
C TYR A 144 -3.14 9.03 1.26
N ASP A 145 -3.66 8.88 0.04
CA ASP A 145 -4.76 9.70 -0.49
C ASP A 145 -4.55 11.21 -0.25
N ALA A 146 -5.52 11.88 0.37
CA ALA A 146 -5.44 13.30 0.75
C ALA A 146 -4.98 13.51 2.21
N ASN A 147 -4.61 12.45 2.92
CA ASN A 147 -4.18 12.53 4.31
C ASN A 147 -2.73 13.03 4.36
N ASN A 148 -2.50 14.24 4.88
CA ASN A 148 -1.17 14.83 5.02
C ASN A 148 -0.59 14.75 6.45
N ASN A 149 -1.10 13.86 7.30
CA ASN A 149 -0.87 13.90 8.73
C ASN A 149 0.61 13.76 9.09
N THR A 150 1.26 12.65 8.75
CA THR A 150 2.62 12.37 9.22
C THR A 150 3.64 13.40 8.72
N ALA A 151 3.64 13.71 7.42
CA ALA A 151 4.54 14.74 6.88
C ALA A 151 4.21 16.15 7.41
N GLY A 152 2.93 16.46 7.59
CA GLY A 152 2.46 17.72 8.17
C GLY A 152 2.95 17.93 9.60
N TYR A 153 2.99 16.90 10.43
CA TYR A 153 3.60 16.99 11.77
C TYR A 153 5.09 17.28 11.72
N PHE A 154 5.85 16.64 10.83
CA PHE A 154 7.27 16.94 10.69
C PHE A 154 7.51 18.36 10.16
N GLU A 155 6.65 18.87 9.28
CA GLU A 155 6.69 20.26 8.83
C GLU A 155 6.35 21.25 9.96
N GLN A 156 5.38 20.92 10.83
CA GLN A 156 5.10 21.69 12.04
C GLN A 156 6.30 21.69 12.99
N TRP A 157 6.96 20.55 13.20
CA TRP A 157 8.18 20.46 14.00
C TRP A 157 9.31 21.31 13.42
N LYS A 158 9.55 21.21 12.10
CA LYS A 158 10.51 22.07 11.39
C LYS A 158 10.22 23.54 11.68
N SER A 159 8.96 23.95 11.55
CA SER A 159 8.52 25.34 11.75
C SER A 159 8.68 25.81 13.20
N ALA A 160 8.25 25.01 14.17
CA ALA A 160 8.33 25.35 15.60
C ALA A 160 9.79 25.46 16.06
N ILE A 161 10.64 24.51 15.64
CA ILE A 161 12.06 24.55 15.93
C ILE A 161 12.73 25.75 15.25
N GLY A 162 12.42 26.00 13.98
CA GLY A 162 12.95 27.15 13.23
C GLY A 162 12.61 28.49 13.90
N GLN A 163 11.36 28.66 14.35
CA GLN A 163 10.94 29.85 15.09
C GLN A 163 11.69 30.02 16.41
N ASN A 164 11.85 28.95 17.19
CA ASN A 164 12.60 28.99 18.44
C ASN A 164 14.09 29.33 18.21
N VAL A 165 14.72 28.79 17.16
CA VAL A 165 16.11 29.12 16.82
C VAL A 165 16.24 30.57 16.33
N GLN A 166 15.26 31.10 15.62
CA GLN A 166 15.23 32.53 15.25
C GLN A 166 15.09 33.44 16.48
N GLN A 167 14.25 33.07 17.44
CA GLN A 167 14.12 33.79 18.72
C GLN A 167 15.45 33.76 19.48
N LEU A 168 16.07 32.59 19.58
CA LEU A 168 17.40 32.42 20.18
C LEU A 168 18.45 33.32 19.50
N ALA A 169 18.49 33.35 18.16
CA ALA A 169 19.41 34.22 17.42
C ALA A 169 19.20 35.71 17.72
N ARG A 170 17.94 36.16 17.86
CA ARG A 170 17.61 37.55 18.24
C ARG A 170 18.09 37.88 19.65
N VAL A 171 17.83 36.99 20.61
CA VAL A 171 18.30 37.16 22.00
C VAL A 171 19.83 37.22 22.04
N LEU A 172 20.51 36.40 21.24
CA LEU A 172 21.97 36.40 21.13
C LEU A 172 22.55 37.65 20.47
N GLU A 173 21.86 38.27 19.51
CA GLU A 173 22.26 39.57 18.95
C GLU A 173 22.04 40.72 19.94
N LEU A 174 20.96 40.69 20.72
CA LEU A 174 20.76 41.64 21.83
C LEU A 174 21.85 41.50 22.89
N LEU A 175 22.22 40.26 23.22
CA LEU A 175 23.36 39.94 24.08
C LEU A 175 24.66 40.49 23.50
N ARG A 176 24.93 40.27 22.20
CA ARG A 176 26.12 40.80 21.53
C ARG A 176 26.18 42.33 21.56
N GLY A 177 25.05 43.00 21.32
CA GLY A 177 24.93 44.46 21.38
C GLY A 177 25.21 45.03 22.77
N ALA A 178 24.71 44.35 23.82
CA ALA A 178 25.00 44.71 25.22
C ALA A 178 26.46 44.48 25.61
N VAL A 179 27.15 43.58 24.91
CA VAL A 179 28.53 43.15 25.20
C VAL A 179 29.57 43.95 24.46
N SER A 180 29.27 44.43 23.24
CA SER A 180 30.19 45.20 22.40
C SER A 180 30.91 46.37 23.09
N PRO A 181 30.32 47.10 24.07
CA PRO A 181 31.01 48.18 24.80
C PRO A 181 32.07 47.69 25.81
N ILE A 182 32.04 46.41 26.16
CA ILE A 182 32.81 45.79 27.25
C ILE A 182 33.96 44.92 26.69
N VAL A 183 33.94 44.64 25.37
CA VAL A 183 34.98 43.88 24.67
C VAL A 183 36.30 44.65 24.70
N GLY A 184 37.18 44.30 25.63
CA GLY A 184 38.46 44.95 25.87
C GLY A 184 38.85 45.01 27.35
N GLU A 185 37.87 44.88 28.26
CA GLU A 185 38.15 44.73 29.69
C GLU A 185 38.44 43.26 30.06
N PRO A 186 39.36 42.99 31.01
CA PRO A 186 39.73 41.64 31.44
C PRO A 186 38.65 41.04 32.37
N LEU A 187 37.41 40.94 31.89
CA LEU A 187 36.32 40.33 32.63
C LEU A 187 36.29 38.83 32.37
N ASN A 188 36.20 38.04 33.44
CA ASN A 188 35.96 36.60 33.31
C ASN A 188 34.49 36.32 32.97
N THR A 189 34.19 35.10 32.50
CA THR A 189 32.85 34.72 32.03
C THR A 189 31.75 34.84 33.11
N GLN A 190 32.10 34.85 34.41
CA GLN A 190 31.13 35.09 35.49
C GLN A 190 30.75 36.56 35.64
N GLN A 191 31.74 37.46 35.61
CA GLN A 191 31.48 38.91 35.63
C GLN A 191 30.68 39.33 34.39
N PHE A 192 30.95 38.66 33.27
CA PHE A 192 30.20 38.78 32.02
C PHE A 192 28.72 38.35 32.16
N LEU A 193 28.46 37.17 32.71
CA LEU A 193 27.09 36.69 32.97
C LEU A 193 26.34 37.57 33.99
N GLN A 194 27.04 38.21 34.93
CA GLN A 194 26.46 39.15 35.89
C GLN A 194 25.96 40.44 35.24
N VAL A 195 26.74 41.03 34.33
CA VAL A 195 26.34 42.24 33.59
C VAL A 195 25.13 41.96 32.70
N ILE A 196 25.08 40.77 32.10
CA ILE A 196 23.97 40.35 31.24
C ILE A 196 22.72 40.02 32.06
N SER A 197 22.88 39.36 33.20
CA SER A 197 21.81 39.07 34.15
C SER A 197 21.10 40.36 34.61
N ALA A 198 21.86 41.43 34.88
CA ALA A 198 21.31 42.73 35.28
C ALA A 198 20.45 43.40 34.19
N ASN A 199 20.66 43.06 32.91
CA ASN A 199 19.90 43.58 31.78
C ASN A 199 18.68 42.71 31.39
N GLY A 200 18.39 41.61 32.11
CA GLY A 200 17.24 40.73 31.87
C GLY A 200 17.40 39.75 30.69
N THR A 201 18.38 39.96 29.81
CA THR A 201 18.62 39.14 28.60
C THR A 201 19.07 37.70 28.90
N LEU A 202 19.65 37.43 30.07
CA LEU A 202 19.96 36.06 30.51
C LEU A 202 18.68 35.25 30.80
N GLN A 203 17.64 35.90 31.33
CA GLN A 203 16.36 35.25 31.62
C GLN A 203 15.62 34.96 30.31
N GLU A 204 15.60 35.89 29.35
CA GLU A 204 15.04 35.64 28.02
C GLU A 204 15.76 34.50 27.28
N LEU A 205 17.09 34.40 27.42
CA LEU A 205 17.86 33.28 26.88
C LEU A 205 17.47 31.96 27.53
N LEU A 206 17.33 31.94 28.87
CA LEU A 206 16.88 30.77 29.61
C LEU A 206 15.47 30.33 29.18
N ASP A 207 14.51 31.25 29.14
CA ASP A 207 13.13 30.99 28.75
C ASP A 207 13.04 30.42 27.33
N THR A 208 13.85 30.95 26.41
CA THR A 208 13.92 30.47 25.01
C THR A 208 14.47 29.04 24.94
N VAL A 209 15.50 28.72 25.73
CA VAL A 209 16.09 27.37 25.77
C VAL A 209 15.17 26.38 26.49
N GLU A 210 14.46 26.79 27.54
CA GLU A 210 13.44 25.97 28.21
C GLU A 210 12.24 25.68 27.30
N ALA A 211 11.84 26.63 26.44
CA ALA A 211 10.85 26.38 25.39
C ALA A 211 11.36 25.31 24.39
N ALA A 212 12.64 25.36 24.00
CA ALA A 212 13.26 24.34 23.18
C ALA A 212 13.30 22.95 23.84
N VAL A 213 13.43 22.87 25.17
CA VAL A 213 13.33 21.58 25.88
C VAL A 213 11.97 20.94 25.61
N ARG A 214 10.87 21.69 25.74
CA ARG A 214 9.52 21.17 25.50
C ARG A 214 9.35 20.70 24.04
N ILE A 215 9.72 21.55 23.09
CA ILE A 215 9.63 21.25 21.65
C ILE A 215 10.43 19.98 21.32
N THR A 216 11.65 19.85 21.84
CA THR A 216 12.51 18.69 21.53
C THR A 216 12.08 17.41 22.25
N THR A 217 11.46 17.50 23.43
CA THR A 217 10.84 16.34 24.09
C THR A 217 9.69 15.79 23.26
N ASP A 218 8.77 16.65 22.80
CA ASP A 218 7.63 16.22 21.99
C ASP A 218 8.04 15.71 20.60
N TYR A 219 9.03 16.36 19.99
CA TYR A 219 9.68 15.89 18.76
C TYR A 219 10.27 14.49 18.94
N SER A 220 11.05 14.25 19.99
CA SER A 220 11.66 12.95 20.28
C SER A 220 10.61 11.85 20.51
N GLY A 221 9.54 12.18 21.23
CA GLY A 221 8.39 11.30 21.42
C GLY A 221 7.67 10.97 20.10
N SER A 222 7.54 11.96 19.20
CA SER A 222 6.94 11.78 17.86
C SER A 222 7.80 10.88 16.98
N VAL A 223 9.12 11.11 16.94
CA VAL A 223 10.07 10.25 16.22
C VAL A 223 9.99 8.80 16.72
N THR A 224 9.95 8.61 18.04
CA THR A 224 9.83 7.27 18.64
C THR A 224 8.56 6.56 18.18
N ARG A 225 7.42 7.26 18.19
CA ARG A 225 6.14 6.71 17.70
C ARG A 225 6.19 6.33 16.23
N VAL A 226 6.73 7.20 15.37
CA VAL A 226 6.85 6.92 13.92
C VAL A 226 7.80 5.76 13.65
N VAL A 227 8.92 5.65 14.36
CA VAL A 227 9.84 4.50 14.21
C VAL A 227 9.16 3.19 14.58
N ALA A 228 8.39 3.16 15.68
CA ALA A 228 7.60 1.99 16.06
C ALA A 228 6.55 1.66 14.99
N ALA A 229 5.87 2.67 14.44
CA ALA A 229 4.89 2.51 13.37
C ALA A 229 5.51 1.94 12.08
N VAL A 230 6.68 2.44 11.65
CA VAL A 230 7.38 1.92 10.47
C VAL A 230 7.75 0.45 10.65
N ARG A 231 8.18 0.03 11.85
CA ARG A 231 8.45 -1.39 12.14
C ARG A 231 7.20 -2.24 12.06
N ALA A 232 6.12 -1.81 12.71
CA ALA A 232 4.84 -2.52 12.68
C ALA A 232 4.29 -2.62 11.25
N ALA A 233 4.37 -1.54 10.47
CA ALA A 233 3.98 -1.50 9.07
C ALA A 233 4.83 -2.44 8.20
N ASN A 234 6.16 -2.47 8.41
CA ASN A 234 7.05 -3.39 7.69
C ASN A 234 6.74 -4.86 8.02
N ASP A 235 6.51 -5.18 9.29
CA ASP A 235 6.18 -6.54 9.73
C ASP A 235 4.82 -6.98 9.19
N PHE A 236 3.82 -6.10 9.24
CA PHE A 236 2.50 -6.33 8.63
C PHE A 236 2.64 -6.60 7.13
N GLN A 237 3.30 -5.71 6.39
CA GLN A 237 3.44 -5.82 4.95
C GLN A 237 4.18 -7.10 4.53
N SER A 238 5.25 -7.46 5.25
CA SER A 238 5.99 -8.70 4.99
C SER A 238 5.10 -9.94 5.16
N ARG A 239 4.32 -9.99 6.24
CA ARG A 239 3.36 -11.09 6.51
C ARG A 239 2.23 -11.12 5.49
N ALA A 240 1.63 -9.98 5.18
CA ALA A 240 0.57 -9.85 4.18
C ALA A 240 1.04 -10.35 2.80
N LEU A 241 2.20 -9.88 2.32
CA LEU A 241 2.78 -10.32 1.05
C LEU A 241 3.16 -11.80 1.05
N SER A 242 3.58 -12.36 2.19
CA SER A 242 3.81 -13.81 2.31
C SER A 242 2.50 -14.58 2.19
N GLN A 243 1.46 -14.15 2.91
CA GLN A 243 0.15 -14.81 2.87
C GLN A 243 -0.49 -14.75 1.48
N ILE A 244 -0.39 -13.60 0.79
CA ILE A 244 -0.85 -13.43 -0.58
C ILE A 244 -0.09 -14.39 -1.51
N ARG A 245 1.24 -14.46 -1.42
CA ARG A 245 2.06 -15.39 -2.22
C ARG A 245 1.69 -16.85 -1.98
N THR A 246 1.49 -17.25 -0.73
CA THR A 246 1.06 -18.61 -0.38
C THR A 246 -0.30 -18.93 -1.00
N ASN A 247 -1.28 -18.03 -0.92
CA ASN A 247 -2.59 -18.24 -1.53
C ASN A 247 -2.54 -18.23 -3.06
N GLN A 248 -1.67 -17.42 -3.67
CA GLN A 248 -1.44 -17.48 -5.11
C GLN A 248 -0.90 -18.86 -5.53
N GLY A 249 -0.02 -19.47 -4.74
CA GLY A 249 0.46 -20.83 -4.98
C GLY A 249 -0.67 -21.88 -4.96
N PHE A 250 -1.61 -21.75 -4.02
CA PHE A 250 -2.79 -22.62 -3.97
C PHE A 250 -3.72 -22.40 -5.17
N ILE A 251 -4.00 -21.16 -5.54
CA ILE A 251 -4.79 -20.82 -6.73
C ILE A 251 -4.13 -21.38 -7.99
N ASN A 252 -2.83 -21.21 -8.16
CA ASN A 252 -2.09 -21.74 -9.30
C ASN A 252 -2.26 -23.26 -9.39
N THR A 253 -2.13 -23.97 -8.26
CA THR A 253 -2.33 -25.43 -8.19
C THR A 253 -3.76 -25.83 -8.54
N ALA A 254 -4.76 -25.08 -8.08
CA ALA A 254 -6.17 -25.34 -8.40
C ALA A 254 -6.44 -25.14 -9.90
N VAL A 255 -5.89 -24.07 -10.49
CA VAL A 255 -5.99 -23.79 -11.93
C VAL A 255 -5.29 -24.87 -12.76
N ASP A 256 -4.12 -25.36 -12.33
CA ASP A 256 -3.42 -26.46 -13.01
C ASP A 256 -4.22 -27.76 -12.98
N ARG A 257 -4.84 -28.09 -11.84
CA ARG A 257 -5.72 -29.26 -11.71
C ARG A 257 -6.96 -29.12 -12.60
N TYR A 258 -7.58 -27.95 -12.61
CA TYR A 258 -8.71 -27.66 -13.49
C TYR A 258 -8.31 -27.81 -14.97
N SER A 259 -7.20 -27.20 -15.39
CA SER A 259 -6.67 -27.30 -16.76
C SER A 259 -6.48 -28.75 -17.21
N ALA A 260 -5.89 -29.59 -16.36
CA ALA A 260 -5.72 -31.01 -16.66
C ALA A 260 -7.06 -31.76 -16.78
N ALA A 261 -8.01 -31.48 -15.87
CA ALA A 261 -9.34 -32.10 -15.89
C ALA A 261 -10.20 -31.65 -17.09
N SER A 262 -10.08 -30.37 -17.45
CA SER A 262 -10.74 -29.75 -18.60
C SER A 262 -10.25 -30.38 -19.91
N ASN A 263 -8.94 -30.46 -20.09
CA ASN A 263 -8.32 -31.15 -21.23
C ASN A 263 -8.75 -32.63 -21.33
N ALA A 264 -8.83 -33.34 -20.20
CA ALA A 264 -9.32 -34.71 -20.19
C ALA A 264 -10.80 -34.82 -20.61
N SER A 265 -11.64 -33.88 -20.17
CA SER A 265 -13.07 -33.85 -20.51
C SER A 265 -13.30 -33.55 -21.99
N PHE A 266 -12.59 -32.58 -22.56
CA PHE A 266 -12.63 -32.30 -24.01
C PHE A 266 -12.03 -33.43 -24.84
N GLY A 267 -10.92 -34.03 -24.40
CA GLY A 267 -10.30 -35.17 -25.07
C GLY A 267 -11.23 -36.38 -25.19
N ARG A 268 -12.03 -36.67 -24.17
CA ARG A 268 -13.04 -37.74 -24.22
C ARG A 268 -14.11 -37.47 -25.28
N PHE A 269 -14.61 -36.24 -25.34
CA PHE A 269 -15.61 -35.86 -26.34
C PHE A 269 -15.03 -35.91 -27.75
N LEU A 270 -13.82 -35.38 -27.97
CA LEU A 270 -13.12 -35.44 -29.25
C LEU A 270 -12.93 -36.89 -29.73
N ALA A 271 -12.50 -37.80 -28.85
CA ALA A 271 -12.34 -39.21 -29.22
C ALA A 271 -13.68 -39.87 -29.59
N ALA A 272 -14.76 -39.55 -28.88
CA ALA A 272 -16.09 -40.05 -29.22
C ALA A 272 -16.61 -39.46 -30.55
N ALA A 273 -16.37 -38.17 -30.79
CA ALA A 273 -16.71 -37.50 -32.03
C ALA A 273 -15.93 -38.08 -33.22
N ASP A 274 -14.61 -38.28 -33.09
CA ASP A 274 -13.78 -38.88 -34.14
C ASP A 274 -14.19 -40.33 -34.46
N SER A 275 -14.47 -41.12 -33.41
CA SER A 275 -14.98 -42.47 -33.58
C SER A 275 -16.37 -42.50 -34.24
N LEU A 276 -17.25 -41.56 -33.88
CA LEU A 276 -18.54 -41.39 -34.55
C LEU A 276 -18.33 -41.02 -36.02
N VAL A 277 -17.51 -40.02 -36.32
CA VAL A 277 -17.24 -39.57 -37.70
C VAL A 277 -16.65 -40.69 -38.56
N THR A 278 -15.71 -41.46 -38.02
CA THR A 278 -15.12 -42.62 -38.69
C THR A 278 -16.21 -43.65 -39.00
N HIS A 279 -17.04 -44.02 -38.01
CA HIS A 279 -18.15 -44.94 -38.22
C HIS A 279 -19.12 -44.45 -39.31
N LEU A 280 -19.46 -43.15 -39.29
CA LEU A 280 -20.36 -42.54 -40.27
C LEU A 280 -19.75 -42.57 -41.69
N LYS A 281 -18.46 -42.27 -41.83
CA LYS A 281 -17.75 -42.31 -43.13
C LYS A 281 -17.61 -43.73 -43.65
N ASP A 282 -17.18 -44.68 -42.82
CA ASP A 282 -17.01 -46.08 -43.21
C ASP A 282 -18.33 -46.70 -43.66
N THR A 283 -19.40 -46.43 -42.90
CA THR A 283 -20.74 -46.93 -43.23
C THR A 283 -21.24 -46.30 -44.54
N ASN A 284 -21.01 -45.01 -44.76
CA ASN A 284 -21.37 -44.34 -46.00
C ASN A 284 -20.58 -44.85 -47.21
N GLN A 285 -19.25 -44.99 -47.08
CA GLN A 285 -18.39 -45.52 -48.14
C GLN A 285 -18.75 -46.97 -48.49
N SER A 286 -19.04 -47.81 -47.49
CA SER A 286 -19.49 -49.18 -47.71
C SER A 286 -20.78 -49.25 -48.53
N PHE A 287 -21.69 -48.30 -48.33
CA PHE A 287 -22.96 -48.22 -49.06
C PHE A 287 -22.78 -47.66 -50.49
N VAL A 288 -22.07 -46.55 -50.65
CA VAL A 288 -21.86 -45.88 -51.95
C VAL A 288 -21.02 -46.74 -52.90
N PHE A 289 -20.00 -47.44 -52.38
CA PHE A 289 -19.17 -48.36 -53.18
C PHE A 289 -19.96 -49.58 -53.67
N ARG A 290 -21.10 -49.88 -53.04
CA ARG A 290 -21.96 -51.04 -53.32
C ARG A 290 -23.02 -50.83 -54.41
N TRP A 291 -22.94 -49.78 -55.23
CA TRP A 291 -23.31 -49.74 -56.67
C TRP A 291 -23.90 -48.37 -57.07
N PRO A 292 -23.11 -47.45 -57.66
CA PRO A 292 -23.54 -46.08 -57.96
C PRO A 292 -24.56 -45.92 -59.10
N LEU A 293 -24.89 -46.97 -59.85
CA LEU A 293 -25.74 -46.88 -61.06
C LEU A 293 -27.24 -47.16 -60.81
N LEU A 294 -27.64 -47.47 -59.56
CA LEU A 294 -28.95 -48.06 -59.25
C LEU A 294 -29.83 -47.22 -58.30
N PHE A 295 -29.37 -46.03 -57.89
CA PHE A 295 -30.12 -45.17 -56.97
C PHE A 295 -31.07 -44.24 -57.72
N SER A 296 -32.31 -44.15 -57.24
CA SER A 296 -33.24 -43.08 -57.58
C SER A 296 -32.66 -41.72 -57.16
N ASP A 297 -33.18 -40.63 -57.74
CA ASP A 297 -32.73 -39.28 -57.37
C ASP A 297 -33.04 -38.95 -55.90
N SER A 298 -34.14 -39.50 -55.35
CA SER A 298 -34.51 -39.38 -53.93
C SER A 298 -33.47 -40.01 -52.98
N VAL A 299 -33.03 -41.23 -53.31
CA VAL A 299 -31.98 -41.93 -52.54
C VAL A 299 -30.66 -41.16 -52.63
N ARG A 300 -30.30 -40.64 -53.81
CA ARG A 300 -29.09 -39.84 -54.01
C ARG A 300 -29.12 -38.56 -53.18
N GLU A 301 -30.21 -37.80 -53.24
CA GLU A 301 -30.38 -36.56 -52.47
C GLU A 301 -30.23 -36.80 -50.96
N LYS A 302 -30.82 -37.88 -50.44
CA LYS A 302 -30.77 -38.19 -49.01
C LYS A 302 -29.39 -38.66 -48.53
N LEU A 303 -28.63 -39.36 -49.37
CA LEU A 303 -27.24 -39.71 -49.10
C LEU A 303 -26.33 -38.48 -49.16
N ASP A 304 -26.55 -37.57 -50.11
CA ASP A 304 -25.83 -36.29 -50.19
C ASP A 304 -26.13 -35.42 -48.96
N LEU A 305 -27.40 -35.34 -48.53
CA LEU A 305 -27.80 -34.65 -47.30
C LEU A 305 -27.14 -35.25 -46.05
N LEU A 306 -27.03 -36.58 -45.98
CA LEU A 306 -26.32 -37.25 -44.88
C LEU A 306 -24.83 -36.90 -44.90
N ASN A 307 -24.17 -37.00 -46.06
CA ASN A 307 -22.75 -36.67 -46.20
C ASN A 307 -22.47 -35.20 -45.83
N ASN A 308 -23.32 -34.28 -46.27
CA ASN A 308 -23.25 -32.86 -45.90
C ASN A 308 -23.47 -32.65 -44.39
N SER A 309 -24.41 -33.37 -43.78
CA SER A 309 -24.68 -33.30 -42.33
C SER A 309 -23.50 -33.83 -41.50
N ILE A 310 -22.85 -34.90 -41.94
CA ILE A 310 -21.63 -35.45 -41.33
C ILE A 310 -20.48 -34.42 -41.40
N ASN A 311 -20.25 -33.83 -42.57
CA ASN A 311 -19.18 -32.85 -42.76
C ASN A 311 -19.43 -31.58 -41.93
N HIS A 312 -20.66 -31.09 -41.90
CA HIS A 312 -21.04 -29.91 -41.12
C HIS A 312 -20.87 -30.14 -39.61
N LEU A 313 -21.39 -31.25 -39.08
CA LEU A 313 -21.24 -31.62 -37.67
C LEU A 313 -19.75 -31.76 -37.28
N THR A 314 -18.95 -32.39 -38.14
CA THR A 314 -17.50 -32.55 -37.92
C THR A 314 -16.79 -31.19 -37.84
N GLY A 315 -17.08 -30.29 -38.79
CA GLY A 315 -16.49 -28.96 -38.83
C GLY A 315 -16.87 -28.12 -37.60
N ASN A 316 -18.15 -28.13 -37.22
CA ASN A 316 -18.64 -27.37 -36.06
C ASN A 316 -18.04 -27.86 -34.74
N ILE A 317 -18.00 -29.18 -34.51
CA ILE A 317 -17.43 -29.75 -33.30
C ILE A 317 -15.94 -29.41 -33.19
N LEU A 318 -15.19 -29.54 -34.29
CA LEU A 318 -13.77 -29.21 -34.32
C LEU A 318 -13.53 -27.72 -34.03
N LEU A 319 -14.27 -26.83 -34.70
CA LEU A 319 -14.15 -25.38 -34.50
C LEU A 319 -14.44 -24.98 -33.05
N ARG A 320 -15.54 -25.47 -32.47
CA ARG A 320 -15.90 -25.17 -31.08
C ARG A 320 -14.85 -25.67 -30.10
N THR A 321 -14.28 -26.84 -30.34
CA THR A 321 -13.21 -27.37 -29.49
C THR A 321 -11.94 -26.52 -29.54
N ILE A 322 -11.55 -26.04 -30.74
CA ILE A 322 -10.41 -25.12 -30.89
C ILE A 322 -10.68 -23.81 -30.14
N ASN A 323 -11.87 -23.24 -30.26
CA ASN A 323 -12.24 -21.99 -29.58
C ASN A 323 -12.14 -22.13 -28.06
N VAL A 324 -12.67 -23.20 -27.50
CA VAL A 324 -12.60 -23.43 -26.05
C VAL A 324 -11.19 -23.71 -25.55
N ALA A 325 -10.37 -24.43 -26.33
CA ALA A 325 -8.96 -24.61 -26.00
C ALA A 325 -8.18 -23.28 -25.98
N ASN A 326 -8.46 -22.38 -26.93
CA ASN A 326 -7.84 -21.05 -26.98
C ASN A 326 -8.31 -20.16 -25.81
N GLU A 327 -9.60 -20.22 -25.46
CA GLU A 327 -10.15 -19.46 -24.35
C GLU A 327 -9.72 -19.99 -22.99
N LEU A 328 -9.42 -21.28 -22.87
CA LEU A 328 -8.89 -21.88 -21.64
C LEU A 328 -7.56 -21.22 -21.23
N ASP A 329 -6.63 -20.96 -22.16
CA ASP A 329 -5.37 -20.25 -21.85
C ASP A 329 -5.64 -18.81 -21.38
N SER A 330 -6.55 -18.10 -22.05
CA SER A 330 -6.98 -16.76 -21.67
C SER A 330 -7.60 -16.74 -20.26
N ASN A 331 -8.48 -17.70 -19.98
CA ASN A 331 -9.18 -17.81 -18.70
C ASN A 331 -8.23 -18.22 -17.56
N GLN A 332 -7.23 -19.05 -17.82
CA GLN A 332 -6.19 -19.37 -16.83
C GLN A 332 -5.39 -18.14 -16.42
N ARG A 333 -5.11 -17.23 -17.37
CA ARG A 333 -4.43 -15.97 -17.08
C ARG A 333 -5.24 -15.10 -16.13
N LEU A 334 -6.57 -15.08 -16.22
CA LEU A 334 -7.43 -14.28 -15.32
C LEU A 334 -7.17 -14.57 -13.83
N PHE A 335 -6.87 -15.82 -13.48
CA PHE A 335 -6.60 -16.23 -12.10
C PHE A 335 -5.11 -16.15 -11.72
N LYS A 336 -4.20 -16.38 -12.67
CA LYS A 336 -2.75 -16.46 -12.42
C LYS A 336 -2.01 -15.13 -12.54
N THR A 337 -2.30 -14.35 -13.58
CA THR A 337 -1.46 -13.20 -14.01
C THR A 337 -2.23 -11.95 -14.43
N GLY A 338 -3.55 -12.06 -14.64
CA GLY A 338 -4.44 -10.96 -14.98
C GLY A 338 -4.82 -10.09 -13.78
N PRO A 339 -5.87 -9.26 -13.88
CA PRO A 339 -6.43 -8.50 -12.76
C PRO A 339 -7.11 -9.46 -11.78
N ASN A 340 -6.30 -10.24 -11.07
CA ASN A 340 -6.77 -11.28 -10.17
C ASN A 340 -7.16 -10.67 -8.83
N ALA A 341 -8.04 -11.37 -8.11
CA ALA A 341 -8.55 -10.90 -6.84
C ALA A 341 -7.45 -10.65 -5.79
N LEU A 342 -6.34 -11.40 -5.84
CA LEU A 342 -5.21 -11.21 -4.94
C LEU A 342 -4.37 -9.95 -5.26
N GLY A 343 -4.35 -9.49 -6.52
CA GLY A 343 -3.73 -8.24 -6.91
C GLY A 343 -4.40 -7.05 -6.24
N TYR A 344 -5.75 -7.05 -6.19
CA TYR A 344 -6.49 -6.04 -5.43
C TYR A 344 -6.20 -6.14 -3.92
N VAL A 345 -6.14 -7.35 -3.34
CA VAL A 345 -5.76 -7.53 -1.93
C VAL A 345 -4.35 -6.99 -1.66
N GLN A 346 -3.42 -7.11 -2.61
CA GLN A 346 -2.08 -6.54 -2.50
C GLN A 346 -2.09 -5.00 -2.50
N GLU A 347 -2.95 -4.37 -3.32
CA GLU A 347 -3.15 -2.92 -3.30
C GLU A 347 -3.71 -2.45 -1.95
N GLU A 348 -4.70 -3.17 -1.42
CA GLU A 348 -5.27 -2.92 -0.09
C GLU A 348 -4.22 -3.08 1.05
N ALA A 349 -3.32 -4.07 0.93
CA ALA A 349 -2.20 -4.24 1.87
C ALA A 349 -1.26 -3.02 1.87
N ASN A 350 -0.95 -2.49 0.68
CA ASN A 350 -0.13 -1.29 0.54
C ASN A 350 -0.79 -0.07 1.19
N LEU A 351 -2.12 0.08 1.01
CA LEU A 351 -2.88 1.17 1.61
C LEU A 351 -2.87 1.07 3.15
N LEU A 352 -3.18 -0.09 3.72
CA LEU A 352 -3.15 -0.28 5.18
C LEU A 352 -1.75 -0.03 5.75
N THR A 353 -0.71 -0.47 5.04
CA THR A 353 0.67 -0.20 5.45
C THR A 353 0.96 1.29 5.59
N ARG A 354 0.36 2.14 4.74
CA ARG A 354 0.47 3.60 4.86
C ARG A 354 -0.41 4.14 5.99
N ILE A 355 -1.64 3.64 6.13
CA ILE A 355 -2.53 3.99 7.24
C ILE A 355 -1.85 3.74 8.59
N LEU A 356 -1.16 2.61 8.75
CA LEU A 356 -0.44 2.25 9.98
C LEU A 356 0.65 3.25 10.38
N LEU A 357 1.09 4.12 9.46
CA LEU A 357 2.09 5.15 9.72
C LEU A 357 1.47 6.45 10.27
N ASP A 358 0.14 6.58 10.20
CA ASP A 358 -0.59 7.69 10.79
C ASP A 358 -0.82 7.44 12.29
N VAL A 359 0.19 7.79 13.09
CA VAL A 359 0.22 7.56 14.55
C VAL A 359 0.33 8.86 15.35
N LEU A 360 0.27 10.01 14.68
CA LEU A 360 0.49 11.31 15.29
C LEU A 360 -0.82 12.07 15.60
N GLN A 361 -1.97 11.65 15.04
CA GLN A 361 -3.31 12.22 15.30
C GLN A 361 -4.20 11.40 16.25
N GLY A 362 -3.65 10.69 17.24
CA GLY A 362 -4.43 9.91 18.21
C GLY A 362 -4.66 8.46 17.78
N GLU A 363 -5.77 7.85 18.21
CA GLU A 363 -6.06 6.44 17.92
C GLU A 363 -6.42 6.23 16.45
N ASN A 364 -5.74 5.28 15.80
CA ASN A 364 -5.97 4.93 14.41
C ASN A 364 -7.04 3.84 14.30
N TYR A 365 -8.31 4.24 14.44
CA TYR A 365 -9.47 3.35 14.35
C TYR A 365 -9.61 2.66 12.97
N CYS A 366 -9.13 3.32 11.92
CA CYS A 366 -9.09 2.76 10.57
C CYS A 366 -8.17 1.52 10.52
N ALA A 367 -6.96 1.60 11.08
CA ALA A 367 -6.04 0.46 11.10
C ALA A 367 -6.59 -0.74 11.88
N THR A 368 -7.16 -0.51 13.07
CA THR A 368 -7.69 -1.59 13.92
C THR A 368 -8.90 -2.28 13.28
N GLY A 369 -9.79 -1.52 12.63
CA GLY A 369 -10.93 -2.05 11.88
C GLY A 369 -10.55 -2.80 10.60
N PHE A 370 -9.39 -2.50 10.01
CA PHE A 370 -8.95 -3.09 8.73
C PHE A 370 -8.20 -4.41 8.89
N ILE A 371 -7.33 -4.55 9.90
CA ILE A 371 -6.39 -5.69 10.02
C ILE A 371 -7.11 -7.05 10.08
N THR A 372 -8.13 -7.17 10.93
CA THR A 372 -8.86 -8.43 11.13
C THR A 372 -9.58 -8.90 9.85
N PRO A 373 -10.42 -8.08 9.20
CA PRO A 373 -11.07 -8.50 7.95
C PRO A 373 -10.04 -8.75 6.83
N PHE A 374 -8.97 -7.96 6.75
CA PHE A 374 -7.90 -8.17 5.77
C PHE A 374 -7.25 -9.54 5.89
N ASN A 375 -6.89 -9.98 7.10
CA ASN A 375 -6.20 -11.26 7.31
C ASN A 375 -7.05 -12.48 6.89
N ALA A 376 -8.38 -12.36 6.85
CA ALA A 376 -9.29 -13.43 6.44
C ALA A 376 -9.47 -13.50 4.91
N LEU A 377 -9.33 -12.37 4.20
CA LEU A 377 -9.67 -12.27 2.78
C LEU A 377 -8.87 -13.19 1.86
N PRO A 378 -7.52 -13.31 1.96
CA PRO A 378 -6.76 -14.19 1.06
C PRO A 378 -7.27 -15.63 1.05
N THR A 379 -7.64 -16.15 2.22
CA THR A 379 -8.15 -17.52 2.35
C THR A 379 -9.57 -17.66 1.81
N GLN A 380 -10.44 -16.65 2.03
CA GLN A 380 -11.79 -16.63 1.47
C GLN A 380 -11.76 -16.57 -0.06
N VAL A 381 -10.91 -15.73 -0.64
CA VAL A 381 -10.69 -15.63 -2.10
C VAL A 381 -10.24 -16.97 -2.66
N ASN A 382 -9.28 -17.62 -2.03
CA ASN A 382 -8.82 -18.95 -2.44
C ASN A 382 -9.96 -19.98 -2.41
N GLY A 383 -10.78 -19.99 -1.34
CA GLY A 383 -11.95 -20.88 -1.24
C GLY A 383 -12.99 -20.65 -2.34
N LEU A 384 -13.30 -19.39 -2.66
CA LEU A 384 -14.25 -19.04 -3.72
C LEU A 384 -13.74 -19.46 -5.10
N ILE A 385 -12.47 -19.19 -5.42
CA ILE A 385 -11.86 -19.60 -6.69
C ILE A 385 -11.82 -21.13 -6.79
N ALA A 386 -11.40 -21.83 -5.73
CA ALA A 386 -11.33 -23.29 -5.74
C ALA A 386 -12.71 -23.93 -5.95
N THR A 387 -13.76 -23.38 -5.31
CA THR A 387 -15.15 -23.86 -5.48
C THR A 387 -15.60 -23.66 -6.92
N CYS A 388 -15.36 -22.48 -7.49
CA CYS A 388 -15.71 -22.17 -8.86
C CYS A 388 -15.02 -23.08 -9.89
N LEU A 389 -13.72 -23.33 -9.74
CA LEU A 389 -12.99 -24.24 -10.63
C LEU A 389 -13.49 -25.69 -10.50
N ALA A 390 -13.90 -26.11 -9.30
CA ALA A 390 -14.50 -27.42 -9.08
C ALA A 390 -15.88 -27.53 -9.74
N ASP A 391 -16.75 -26.54 -9.56
CA ASP A 391 -18.07 -26.48 -10.19
C ASP A 391 -17.96 -26.52 -11.72
N GLN A 392 -17.02 -25.75 -12.28
CA GLN A 392 -16.71 -25.77 -13.71
C GLN A 392 -16.25 -27.14 -14.19
N THR A 393 -15.36 -27.80 -13.44
CA THR A 393 -14.89 -29.15 -13.77
C THR A 393 -16.06 -30.15 -13.82
N VAL A 394 -17.00 -30.04 -12.89
CA VAL A 394 -18.18 -30.90 -12.84
C VAL A 394 -19.11 -30.64 -14.03
N LEU A 395 -19.37 -29.36 -14.36
CA LEU A 395 -20.17 -28.97 -15.52
C LEU A 395 -19.56 -29.50 -16.83
N GLU A 396 -18.24 -29.35 -17.01
CA GLU A 396 -17.51 -29.86 -18.18
C GLU A 396 -17.58 -31.38 -18.28
N SER A 397 -17.44 -32.07 -17.15
CA SER A 397 -17.51 -33.53 -17.10
C SER A 397 -18.92 -34.04 -17.46
N GLN A 398 -19.97 -33.42 -16.91
CA GLN A 398 -21.36 -33.79 -17.17
C GLN A 398 -21.75 -33.51 -18.64
N GLY A 399 -21.41 -32.33 -19.15
CA GLY A 399 -21.71 -31.98 -20.54
C GLY A 399 -20.93 -32.86 -21.53
N SER A 400 -19.65 -33.11 -21.29
CA SER A 400 -18.86 -34.07 -22.10
C SER A 400 -19.49 -35.47 -22.07
N ALA A 401 -19.90 -35.98 -20.91
CA ALA A 401 -20.55 -37.28 -20.80
C ALA A 401 -21.89 -37.34 -21.57
N GLN A 402 -22.69 -36.28 -21.54
CA GLN A 402 -23.94 -36.19 -22.29
C GLN A 402 -23.70 -36.19 -23.81
N LEU A 403 -22.69 -35.46 -24.28
CA LEU A 403 -22.31 -35.44 -25.70
C LEU A 403 -21.79 -36.81 -26.15
N VAL A 404 -20.94 -37.46 -25.36
CA VAL A 404 -20.45 -38.81 -25.61
C VAL A 404 -21.60 -39.82 -25.67
N SER A 405 -22.56 -39.73 -24.75
CA SER A 405 -23.75 -40.60 -24.74
C SER A 405 -24.60 -40.39 -26.00
N THR A 406 -24.84 -39.13 -26.40
CA THR A 406 -25.59 -38.80 -27.62
C THR A 406 -24.87 -39.34 -28.87
N ALA A 407 -23.54 -39.23 -28.93
CA ALA A 407 -22.76 -39.77 -30.03
C ALA A 407 -22.84 -41.32 -30.10
N ASN A 408 -22.58 -41.99 -28.97
CA ASN A 408 -22.39 -43.44 -28.94
C ASN A 408 -23.67 -44.26 -28.80
N ASN A 409 -24.65 -43.77 -28.04
CA ASN A 409 -25.87 -44.52 -27.71
C ASN A 409 -27.05 -44.11 -28.58
N PHE A 410 -26.97 -42.97 -29.27
CA PHE A 410 -28.06 -42.47 -30.09
C PHE A 410 -27.69 -42.40 -31.58
N LEU A 411 -26.73 -41.55 -31.96
CA LEU A 411 -26.39 -41.35 -33.37
C LEU A 411 -25.75 -42.58 -34.03
N ARG A 412 -24.77 -43.21 -33.37
CA ARG A 412 -24.11 -44.40 -33.92
C ARG A 412 -25.10 -45.56 -34.15
N PRO A 413 -25.95 -45.97 -33.19
CA PRO A 413 -26.94 -47.02 -33.40
C PRO A 413 -28.01 -46.65 -34.42
N TYR A 414 -28.45 -45.38 -34.43
CA TYR A 414 -29.41 -44.89 -35.43
C TYR A 414 -28.87 -45.07 -36.84
N VAL A 415 -27.63 -44.63 -37.10
CA VAL A 415 -27.03 -44.76 -38.42
C VAL A 415 -26.78 -46.22 -38.78
N THR A 416 -26.29 -47.04 -37.85
CA THR A 416 -26.18 -48.50 -38.08
C THR A 416 -27.52 -49.15 -38.42
N SER A 417 -28.60 -48.78 -37.74
CA SER A 417 -29.95 -49.30 -38.01
C SER A 417 -30.48 -48.84 -39.36
N VAL A 418 -30.25 -47.58 -39.74
CA VAL A 418 -30.66 -47.03 -41.03
C VAL A 418 -29.96 -47.77 -42.16
N TYR A 419 -28.63 -47.92 -42.09
CA TYR A 419 -27.88 -48.67 -43.10
C TYR A 419 -28.21 -50.16 -43.10
N GLY A 420 -28.53 -50.75 -41.94
CA GLY A 420 -29.04 -52.12 -41.84
C GLY A 420 -30.36 -52.29 -42.59
N ARG A 421 -31.30 -51.35 -42.43
CA ARG A 421 -32.58 -51.32 -43.16
C ARG A 421 -32.37 -51.18 -44.67
N LEU A 422 -31.51 -50.25 -45.08
CA LEU A 422 -31.18 -50.07 -46.50
C LEU A 422 -30.52 -51.33 -47.10
N ASN A 423 -29.71 -52.04 -46.31
CA ASN A 423 -29.04 -53.27 -46.76
C ASN A 423 -30.00 -54.43 -47.05
N ILE A 424 -31.18 -54.47 -46.41
CA ILE A 424 -32.22 -55.49 -46.68
C ILE A 424 -32.77 -55.34 -48.10
N CYS A 425 -32.88 -54.12 -48.63
CA CYS A 425 -33.37 -53.91 -50.00
C CYS A 425 -32.46 -54.54 -51.05
N PHE A 426 -31.16 -54.69 -50.78
CA PHE A 426 -30.23 -55.36 -51.69
C PHE A 426 -30.38 -56.88 -51.74
N GLN A 427 -31.23 -57.47 -50.91
CA GLN A 427 -31.60 -58.89 -51.00
C GLN A 427 -32.81 -59.12 -51.92
N GLN A 428 -33.45 -58.05 -52.40
CA GLN A 428 -34.64 -58.11 -53.27
C GLN A 428 -34.26 -58.17 -54.76
N PRO A 429 -35.15 -58.70 -55.62
CA PRO A 429 -35.01 -58.60 -57.07
C PRO A 429 -34.91 -57.15 -57.53
N PHE A 430 -34.18 -56.90 -58.62
CA PHE A 430 -33.79 -55.58 -59.11
C PHE A 430 -34.97 -54.58 -59.24
N GLU A 431 -36.10 -55.02 -59.80
CA GLU A 431 -37.28 -54.16 -60.02
C GLU A 431 -37.90 -53.67 -58.70
N SER A 432 -37.90 -54.52 -57.68
CA SER A 432 -38.44 -54.26 -56.34
C SER A 432 -37.43 -53.63 -55.37
N MET A 433 -36.15 -53.57 -55.74
CA MET A 433 -35.08 -52.99 -54.92
C MET A 433 -35.20 -51.47 -54.84
N THR A 434 -35.47 -50.80 -55.98
CA THR A 434 -35.62 -49.33 -56.03
C THR A 434 -36.82 -48.87 -55.20
N GLU A 435 -37.96 -49.55 -55.34
CA GLU A 435 -39.17 -49.28 -54.55
C GLU A 435 -38.94 -49.49 -53.04
N CYS A 436 -38.19 -50.54 -52.67
CA CYS A 436 -37.80 -50.77 -51.29
C CYS A 436 -36.91 -49.65 -50.73
N LEU A 437 -35.92 -49.19 -51.51
CA LEU A 437 -35.03 -48.10 -51.10
C LEU A 437 -35.79 -46.78 -50.93
N ASP A 438 -36.67 -46.44 -51.87
CA ASP A 438 -37.48 -45.22 -51.81
C ASP A 438 -38.40 -45.21 -50.57
N ASN A 439 -39.08 -46.32 -50.29
CA ASN A 439 -39.93 -46.48 -49.10
C ASN A 439 -39.16 -46.33 -47.78
N ILE A 440 -37.94 -46.85 -47.69
CA ILE A 440 -37.12 -46.71 -46.49
C ILE A 440 -36.61 -45.28 -46.36
N VAL A 441 -36.13 -44.68 -47.46
CA VAL A 441 -35.58 -43.31 -47.49
C VAL A 441 -36.61 -42.24 -47.13
N GLU A 442 -37.88 -42.42 -47.51
CA GLU A 442 -38.97 -41.52 -47.12
C GLU A 442 -39.15 -41.45 -45.59
N THR A 443 -38.85 -42.54 -44.87
CA THR A 443 -38.98 -42.61 -43.40
C THR A 443 -37.76 -42.09 -42.63
N ILE A 444 -36.66 -41.74 -43.31
CA ILE A 444 -35.42 -41.33 -42.66
C ILE A 444 -35.36 -39.80 -42.50
N ASP A 445 -35.21 -39.35 -41.25
CA ASP A 445 -34.87 -37.98 -40.90
C ASP A 445 -33.45 -37.90 -40.32
N PHE A 446 -32.49 -37.51 -41.17
CA PHE A 446 -31.12 -37.26 -40.71
C PHE A 446 -30.94 -35.84 -40.14
N ARG A 447 -31.74 -34.86 -40.56
CA ARG A 447 -31.55 -33.46 -40.16
C ARG A 447 -31.83 -33.28 -38.67
N ALA A 448 -32.96 -33.78 -38.18
CA ALA A 448 -33.33 -33.63 -36.78
C ALA A 448 -32.32 -34.30 -35.82
N GLN A 449 -31.77 -35.46 -36.20
CA GLN A 449 -30.88 -36.23 -35.34
C GLN A 449 -29.47 -35.62 -35.23
N PHE A 450 -28.91 -35.16 -36.35
CA PHE A 450 -27.61 -34.48 -36.35
C PHE A 450 -27.70 -33.08 -35.72
N PHE A 451 -28.84 -32.39 -35.91
CA PHE A 451 -29.11 -31.09 -35.27
C PHE A 451 -29.10 -31.19 -33.75
N LEU A 452 -29.61 -32.28 -33.16
CA LEU A 452 -29.65 -32.44 -31.70
C LEU A 452 -28.25 -32.48 -31.09
N LEU A 453 -27.29 -33.20 -31.70
CA LEU A 453 -25.90 -33.21 -31.23
C LEU A 453 -25.21 -31.86 -31.49
N ASP A 454 -25.48 -31.23 -32.64
CA ASP A 454 -24.91 -29.93 -32.97
C ASP A 454 -25.35 -28.86 -31.95
N LEU A 455 -26.65 -28.76 -31.68
CA LEU A 455 -27.23 -27.84 -30.69
C LEU A 455 -26.75 -28.15 -29.27
N ALA A 456 -26.76 -29.42 -28.85
CA ALA A 456 -26.28 -29.81 -27.53
C ALA A 456 -24.81 -29.44 -27.33
N SER A 457 -23.97 -29.63 -28.37
CA SER A 457 -22.56 -29.25 -28.29
C SER A 457 -22.42 -27.72 -28.25
N GLN A 458 -23.20 -26.97 -29.02
CA GLN A 458 -23.20 -25.51 -28.99
C GLN A 458 -23.49 -24.97 -27.58
N LEU A 459 -24.60 -25.39 -26.98
CA LEU A 459 -25.02 -24.93 -25.65
C LEU A 459 -24.01 -25.31 -24.57
N PHE A 460 -23.41 -26.49 -24.67
CA PHE A 460 -22.35 -26.91 -23.77
C PHE A 460 -21.13 -25.99 -23.85
N PHE A 461 -20.63 -25.74 -25.06
CA PHE A 461 -19.44 -24.90 -25.25
C PHE A 461 -19.71 -23.45 -24.84
N GLU A 462 -20.82 -22.83 -25.27
CA GLU A 462 -21.21 -21.48 -24.85
C GLU A 462 -21.21 -21.35 -23.31
N ARG A 463 -21.81 -22.32 -22.62
CA ARG A 463 -21.85 -22.33 -21.16
C ARG A 463 -20.47 -22.43 -20.53
N VAL A 464 -19.57 -23.24 -21.09
CA VAL A 464 -18.20 -23.35 -20.57
C VAL A 464 -17.42 -22.03 -20.70
N GLN A 465 -17.64 -21.30 -21.78
CA GLN A 465 -16.93 -20.05 -22.07
C GLN A 465 -17.32 -18.92 -21.10
N GLU A 466 -18.60 -18.86 -20.71
CA GLU A 466 -19.12 -17.76 -19.87
C GLU A 466 -18.83 -17.91 -18.36
N GLU A 467 -18.90 -19.13 -17.83
CA GLU A 467 -18.94 -19.38 -16.37
C GLU A 467 -17.63 -18.99 -15.66
N LEU A 468 -16.46 -19.22 -16.26
CA LEU A 468 -15.17 -18.87 -15.64
C LEU A 468 -14.94 -17.37 -15.51
N ALA A 469 -15.25 -16.61 -16.57
CA ALA A 469 -15.12 -15.16 -16.56
C ALA A 469 -16.12 -14.53 -15.58
N TYR A 470 -17.36 -15.02 -15.58
CA TYR A 470 -18.40 -14.60 -14.65
C TYR A 470 -18.00 -14.88 -13.19
N CYS A 471 -17.45 -16.06 -12.92
CA CYS A 471 -16.92 -16.40 -11.61
C CYS A 471 -15.81 -15.46 -11.15
N ASN A 472 -14.80 -15.20 -12.00
CA ASN A 472 -13.72 -14.28 -11.65
C ASN A 472 -14.27 -12.88 -11.32
N SER A 473 -15.24 -12.39 -12.10
CA SER A 473 -15.95 -11.14 -11.80
C SER A 473 -16.60 -11.14 -10.42
N ARG A 474 -17.29 -12.21 -10.04
CA ARG A 474 -17.93 -12.33 -8.72
C ARG A 474 -16.92 -12.35 -7.57
N VAL A 475 -15.78 -13.02 -7.75
CA VAL A 475 -14.71 -13.01 -6.75
C VAL A 475 -14.12 -11.61 -6.60
N LEU A 476 -13.89 -10.91 -7.71
CA LEU A 476 -13.43 -9.51 -7.69
C LEU A 476 -14.42 -8.60 -6.98
N ASP A 477 -15.71 -8.73 -7.27
CA ASP A 477 -16.76 -7.96 -6.61
C ASP A 477 -16.86 -8.29 -5.13
N PHE A 478 -16.68 -9.54 -4.73
CA PHE A 478 -16.61 -9.93 -3.32
C PHE A 478 -15.46 -9.22 -2.60
N VAL A 479 -14.26 -9.21 -3.19
CA VAL A 479 -13.10 -8.53 -2.57
C VAL A 479 -13.32 -7.02 -2.51
N ARG A 480 -13.83 -6.40 -3.58
CA ARG A 480 -14.14 -4.95 -3.60
C ARG A 480 -15.19 -4.56 -2.57
N ASN A 481 -16.20 -5.42 -2.36
CA ASN A 481 -17.30 -5.18 -1.43
C ASN A 481 -17.06 -5.77 -0.03
N SER A 482 -15.85 -6.24 0.26
CA SER A 482 -15.48 -6.80 1.58
C SER A 482 -15.55 -5.79 2.73
N GLY A 483 -15.70 -4.50 2.42
CA GLY A 483 -15.89 -3.45 3.41
C GLY A 483 -14.62 -3.08 4.17
N LEU A 484 -13.43 -3.43 3.65
CA LEU A 484 -12.13 -3.13 4.29
C LEU A 484 -11.98 -1.67 4.72
N ARG A 485 -12.47 -0.75 3.90
CA ARG A 485 -12.34 0.70 4.10
C ARG A 485 -13.51 1.33 4.86
N VAL A 486 -14.49 0.55 5.32
CA VAL A 486 -15.69 1.09 6.00
C VAL A 486 -15.34 1.83 7.28
N SER A 487 -14.34 1.34 8.02
CA SER A 487 -13.85 1.97 9.26
C SER A 487 -12.93 3.17 9.01
N CYS A 488 -12.57 3.44 7.76
CA CYS A 488 -11.69 4.54 7.35
C CYS A 488 -12.46 5.76 6.83
N ASP A 489 -13.79 5.67 6.81
CA ASP A 489 -14.64 6.79 6.41
C ASP A 489 -14.80 7.78 7.58
N ILE A 490 -13.89 8.76 7.63
CA ILE A 490 -13.84 9.84 8.64
C ILE A 490 -15.16 10.63 8.70
N ARG A 491 -16.03 10.53 7.68
CA ARG A 491 -17.35 11.20 7.66
C ARG A 491 -18.40 10.53 8.55
N ARG A 492 -18.14 9.35 9.12
CA ARG A 492 -19.10 8.63 9.98
C ARG A 492 -18.99 8.96 11.47
N GLU A 493 -18.01 9.74 11.90
CA GLU A 493 -17.95 10.24 13.28
C GLU A 493 -18.79 11.52 13.47
N ILE A 494 -20.11 11.40 13.33
CA ILE A 494 -21.05 12.20 14.13
C ILE A 494 -22.20 11.27 14.55
N PRO A 495 -22.07 10.54 15.67
CA PRO A 495 -23.23 10.14 16.43
C PRO A 495 -23.82 11.40 17.07
N ALA A 496 -25.10 11.66 16.80
CA ALA A 496 -25.89 12.71 17.43
C ALA A 496 -26.09 12.49 18.93
#